data_AF-A0A1Q7BRV4-F1
#
_entry.id   AF-A0A1Q7BRV4-F1
#
_cell.length_a   1.000
_cell.length_b   1.000
_cell.length_c   1.000
_cell.angle_alpha   90.00
_cell.angle_beta   90.00
_cell.angle_gamma   90.00
#
_symmetry.space_group_name_H-M   'P 1'
#
loop_
_entity.id
_entity.type
_entity.pdbx_description
1 polymer ?
#
loop_
_entity_poly.entity_id
_entity_poly.type
_entity_poly.pdbx_seq_one_letter_code
_entity_poly.pdbx_strand_id
1 'polypeptide(L)'
;MDTSTWRRATGAPRWFSSSTSNFELRLQDVPLYNSVFRFDDDMFVTPHLYATPGASAPLLHLRKLGTGGLFSRFADHFDAIWATTTPLRDDGLALADETTS
;
A
#
# COMPACT_ATOMS: atom_id res chain seq x y z
N MET A 1 -24.83 -30.64 -18.99
CA MET A 1 -23.85 -29.68 -18.46
C MET A 1 -23.49 -30.14 -17.06
N ASP A 2 -22.28 -30.66 -16.91
CA ASP A 2 -21.80 -31.33 -15.70
C ASP A 2 -20.98 -30.35 -14.87
N THR A 3 -21.31 -30.24 -13.58
CA THR A 3 -20.71 -29.31 -12.61
C THR A 3 -19.62 -29.96 -11.75
N SER A 4 -19.09 -31.12 -12.12
CA SER A 4 -18.21 -31.92 -11.27
C SER A 4 -16.71 -31.88 -11.66
N THR A 5 -16.11 -30.69 -11.80
CA THR A 5 -14.65 -30.56 -11.95
C THR A 5 -14.09 -29.30 -11.27
N TRP A 6 -14.25 -29.21 -9.96
CA TRP A 6 -13.37 -28.39 -9.12
C TRP A 6 -12.71 -29.29 -8.07
N ARG A 7 -11.69 -30.05 -8.49
CA ARG A 7 -10.77 -30.68 -7.54
C ARG A 7 -9.93 -29.58 -6.91
N ARG A 8 -10.03 -29.48 -5.58
CA ARG A 8 -9.20 -28.64 -4.71
C ARG A 8 -7.72 -28.88 -5.07
N ALA A 9 -7.08 -27.91 -5.72
CA ALA A 9 -5.63 -27.89 -5.80
C ALA A 9 -5.11 -27.58 -4.39
N THR A 10 -4.71 -28.62 -3.66
CA THR A 10 -4.06 -28.55 -2.35
C THR A 10 -2.60 -28.09 -2.48
N GLY A 11 -2.41 -26.94 -3.10
CA GLY A 11 -1.13 -26.25 -3.18
C GLY A 11 -1.41 -24.77 -3.24
N ALA A 12 -1.04 -24.04 -2.18
CA ALA A 12 -1.01 -22.59 -2.22
C ALA A 12 -0.18 -22.18 -3.47
N PRO A 13 -0.69 -21.29 -4.32
CA PRO A 13 0.01 -20.90 -5.54
C PRO A 13 1.43 -20.39 -5.23
N ARG A 14 2.41 -20.78 -6.06
CA ARG A 14 3.86 -20.53 -5.87
C ARG A 14 4.29 -19.05 -5.80
N TRP A 15 3.35 -18.09 -5.82
CA TRP A 15 3.64 -16.66 -5.66
C TRP A 15 3.54 -16.18 -4.20
N PHE A 16 3.03 -16.98 -3.27
CA PHE A 16 3.18 -16.70 -1.84
C PHE A 16 4.45 -17.37 -1.31
N SER A 17 5.57 -16.65 -1.35
CA SER A 17 6.74 -16.96 -0.54
C SER A 17 6.57 -16.32 0.84
N SER A 18 6.59 -17.13 1.89
CA SER A 18 6.55 -16.71 3.29
C SER A 18 7.82 -15.95 3.66
N SER A 19 7.64 -14.74 4.20
CA SER A 19 8.65 -13.75 4.59
C SER A 19 9.51 -13.22 3.45
N THR A 20 9.12 -12.10 2.86
CA THR A 20 10.06 -11.31 2.07
C THR A 20 10.64 -10.27 3.03
N SER A 21 11.86 -10.48 3.50
CA SER A 21 12.54 -9.63 4.51
C SER A 21 12.80 -8.18 4.08
N ASN A 22 12.31 -7.78 2.91
CA ASN A 22 12.66 -6.53 2.23
C ASN A 22 11.46 -5.58 2.09
N PHE A 23 10.29 -5.93 2.61
CA PHE A 23 9.15 -5.02 2.70
C PHE A 23 8.69 -4.90 4.14
N GLU A 24 8.23 -3.71 4.52
CA GLU A 24 7.53 -3.47 5.77
C GLU A 24 6.14 -2.97 5.43
N LEU A 25 5.12 -3.58 6.03
CA LEU A 25 3.74 -3.13 5.90
C LEU A 25 3.27 -2.59 7.23
N ARG A 26 2.63 -1.42 7.21
CA ARG A 26 2.13 -0.76 8.41
C ARG A 26 0.73 -0.22 8.16
N LEU A 27 -0.09 -0.24 9.21
CA LEU A 27 -1.44 0.29 9.23
C LEU A 27 -1.43 1.70 9.81
N GLN A 28 -2.19 2.58 9.17
CA GLN A 28 -2.27 4.00 9.48
C GLN A 28 -3.74 4.40 9.63
N ASP A 29 -4.06 5.20 10.64
CA ASP A 29 -5.41 5.71 10.91
C ASP A 29 -5.43 7.25 10.84
N VAL A 30 -4.91 7.78 9.73
CA VAL A 30 -5.07 9.19 9.36
C VAL A 30 -5.73 9.29 7.97
N PRO A 31 -6.59 10.31 7.74
CA PRO A 31 -7.16 10.54 6.42
C PRO A 31 -6.05 10.99 5.46
N LEU A 32 -5.59 10.08 4.62
CA LEU A 32 -4.63 10.37 3.56
C LEU A 32 -5.37 10.74 2.27
N TYR A 33 -5.11 11.95 1.79
CA TYR A 33 -5.66 12.48 0.54
C TYR A 33 -4.68 12.36 -0.63
N ASN A 34 -3.64 11.54 -0.52
CA ASN A 34 -2.72 11.27 -1.61
C ASN A 34 -2.05 9.91 -1.48
N SER A 35 -1.66 9.34 -2.63
CA SER A 35 -0.68 8.25 -2.68
C SER A 35 0.69 8.81 -2.98
N VAL A 36 1.72 8.26 -2.35
CA VAL A 36 3.12 8.65 -2.54
C VAL A 36 3.94 7.42 -2.88
N PHE A 37 4.67 7.47 -3.99
CA PHE A 37 5.67 6.48 -4.38
C PHE A 37 7.01 7.18 -4.49
N ARG A 38 8.02 6.75 -3.74
CA ARG A 38 9.33 7.39 -3.69
C ARG A 38 10.42 6.38 -4.07
N PHE A 39 11.32 6.81 -4.94
CA PHE A 39 12.48 6.04 -5.40
C PHE A 39 13.69 6.96 -5.42
N ASP A 40 14.61 6.79 -4.48
CA ASP A 40 15.83 7.61 -4.37
C ASP A 40 15.53 9.14 -4.40
N ASP A 41 15.75 9.77 -5.56
CA ASP A 41 15.57 11.20 -5.84
C ASP A 41 14.33 11.52 -6.70
N ASP A 42 13.52 10.53 -7.04
CA ASP A 42 12.27 10.63 -7.78
C ASP A 42 11.06 10.30 -6.88
N MET A 43 9.97 11.02 -7.07
CA MET A 43 8.73 10.79 -6.33
C MET A 43 7.51 11.02 -7.21
N PHE A 44 6.54 10.13 -7.12
CA PHE A 44 5.24 10.24 -7.74
C PHE A 44 4.18 10.48 -6.68
N VAL A 45 3.42 11.55 -6.83
CA VAL A 45 2.35 11.92 -5.88
C VAL A 45 1.03 12.05 -6.62
N THR A 46 0.00 11.37 -6.13
CA THR A 46 -1.37 11.47 -6.66
C THR A 46 -2.28 12.10 -5.61
N PRO A 47 -2.45 13.44 -5.59
CA PRO A 47 -3.43 14.05 -4.72
C PRO A 47 -4.85 13.71 -5.19
N HIS A 48 -5.67 13.23 -4.26
CA HIS A 48 -7.08 12.95 -4.48
C HIS A 48 -7.84 14.26 -4.64
N LEU A 49 -8.48 14.42 -5.80
CA LEU A 49 -9.39 15.52 -6.05
C LEU A 49 -10.79 15.16 -5.55
N TYR A 50 -11.51 16.16 -5.04
CA TYR A 50 -12.90 15.99 -4.60
C TYR A 50 -13.76 15.37 -5.71
N ALA A 51 -14.60 14.40 -5.35
CA ALA A 51 -15.49 13.68 -6.26
C ALA A 51 -14.80 13.00 -7.46
N THR A 52 -13.49 12.73 -7.39
CA THR A 52 -12.73 12.10 -8.47
C THR A 52 -12.27 10.69 -8.07
N PRO A 53 -12.48 9.65 -8.89
CA PRO A 53 -11.91 8.34 -8.65
C PRO A 53 -10.38 8.40 -8.53
N GLY A 54 -9.79 7.64 -7.60
CA GLY A 54 -8.34 7.67 -7.36
C GLY A 54 -7.50 7.39 -8.61
N ALA A 55 -7.96 6.49 -9.49
CA ALA A 55 -7.28 6.17 -10.75
C ALA A 55 -7.26 7.34 -11.77
N SER A 56 -8.09 8.37 -11.57
CA SER A 56 -8.16 9.56 -12.41
C SER A 56 -7.53 10.79 -11.76
N ALA A 57 -6.90 10.63 -10.59
CA ALA A 57 -6.16 11.71 -9.95
C ALA A 57 -4.94 12.11 -10.79
N PRO A 58 -4.54 13.40 -10.79
CA PRO A 58 -3.33 13.82 -11.45
C PRO A 58 -2.11 13.14 -10.84
N LEU A 59 -1.12 12.83 -11.67
CA LEU A 59 0.18 12.30 -11.23
C LEU A 59 1.21 13.42 -11.31
N LEU A 60 1.77 13.79 -10.17
CA LEU A 60 2.90 14.72 -10.09
C LEU A 60 4.19 13.93 -10.01
N HIS A 61 5.10 14.13 -10.96
CA HIS A 61 6.47 13.62 -10.88
C HIS A 61 7.39 14.71 -10.32
N LEU A 62 7.90 14.46 -9.12
CA LEU A 62 8.79 15.36 -8.39
C LEU A 62 10.20 14.82 -8.40
N ARG A 63 11.17 15.68 -8.69
CA ARG A 63 12.60 15.38 -8.58
C ARG A 63 13.20 16.14 -7.40
N LYS A 64 14.11 15.50 -6.68
CA LYS A 64 14.85 16.14 -5.61
C LYS A 64 15.92 17.07 -6.20
N LEU A 65 15.70 18.38 -6.09
CA LEU A 65 16.61 19.41 -6.63
C LEU A 65 17.37 20.18 -5.54
N GLY A 66 17.05 19.94 -4.27
CA GLY A 66 17.62 20.66 -3.13
C GLY A 66 16.78 20.43 -1.88
N THR A 67 17.13 21.13 -0.80
CA THR A 67 16.39 21.06 0.46
C THR A 67 15.19 22.00 0.47
N GLY A 68 14.12 21.63 1.16
CA GLY A 68 12.96 22.51 1.40
C GLY A 68 11.97 22.67 0.23
N GLY A 69 12.23 22.01 -0.90
CA GLY A 69 11.31 21.94 -2.04
C GLY A 69 10.14 20.98 -1.81
N LEU A 70 9.29 20.83 -2.83
CA LEU A 70 8.11 19.94 -2.76
C LEU A 70 8.48 18.49 -2.39
N PHE A 71 9.56 17.96 -2.98
CA PHE A 71 10.05 16.63 -2.65
C PHE A 71 10.32 16.48 -1.14
N SER A 72 11.09 17.40 -0.54
CA SER A 72 11.39 17.36 0.89
C SER A 72 10.12 17.44 1.73
N ARG A 73 9.19 18.33 1.38
CA ARG A 73 7.94 18.49 2.13
C ARG A 73 7.07 17.23 2.13
N PHE A 74 6.94 16.56 0.98
CA PHE A 74 6.20 15.30 0.91
C PHE A 74 6.94 14.15 1.61
N ALA A 75 8.27 14.11 1.55
CA ALA A 75 9.07 13.13 2.28
C ALA A 75 8.90 13.29 3.80
N ASP A 76 9.09 14.51 4.32
CA ASP A 76 8.96 14.81 5.75
C ASP A 76 7.53 14.50 6.24
N HIS A 77 6.52 14.80 5.42
CA HIS A 77 5.12 14.47 5.71
C HIS A 77 4.89 12.96 5.79
N PHE A 78 5.41 12.18 4.84
CA PHE A 78 5.33 10.72 4.87
C PHE A 78 6.03 10.15 6.10
N ASP A 79 7.24 10.60 6.41
CA ASP A 79 8.03 10.12 7.55
C ASP A 79 7.31 10.41 8.88
N ALA A 80 6.67 11.58 9.00
CA ALA A 80 5.86 11.92 10.17
C ALA A 80 4.66 10.99 10.36
N ILE A 81 3.95 10.63 9.28
CA ILE A 81 2.86 9.65 9.33
C ILE A 81 3.40 8.26 9.65
N TRP A 82 4.48 7.85 8.97
CA TRP A 82 5.11 6.54 9.16
C TRP A 82 5.44 6.28 10.63
N ALA A 83 5.97 7.29 11.32
CA ALA A 83 6.29 7.21 12.75
C ALA A 83 5.06 6.91 13.65
N THR A 84 3.84 7.22 13.22
CA THR A 84 2.60 6.96 13.97
C THR A 84 1.89 5.67 13.57
N THR A 85 2.37 4.98 12.53
CA THR A 85 1.72 3.75 12.03
C THR A 85 2.06 2.52 12.88
N THR A 86 1.21 1.50 12.82
CA THR A 86 1.43 0.22 13.51
C THR A 86 1.92 -0.85 12.52
N PRO A 87 3.03 -1.57 12.78
CA PRO A 87 3.46 -2.66 11.93
C PRO A 87 2.39 -3.74 11.78
N LEU A 88 2.11 -4.14 10.54
CA LEU A 88 1.29 -5.32 10.28
C LEU A 88 2.16 -6.54 10.55
N ARG A 89 1.86 -7.27 11.63
CA ARG A 89 2.50 -8.55 11.94
C ARG A 89 1.84 -9.67 11.13
N ASP A 90 2.61 -10.69 10.79
CA ASP A 90 2.17 -11.86 10.02
C ASP A 90 1.11 -12.71 10.76
N ASP A 91 0.78 -12.38 12.01
CA ASP A 91 -0.24 -13.06 12.83
C ASP A 91 -1.69 -12.67 12.47
N GLY A 92 -1.89 -11.65 11.63
CA GLY A 92 -3.21 -11.04 11.36
C GLY A 92 -3.86 -11.35 10.01
N LEU A 93 -3.27 -12.20 9.16
CA LEU A 93 -3.91 -12.71 7.93
C LEU A 93 -4.59 -14.08 8.16
N ALA A 94 -4.98 -14.38 9.41
CA ALA A 94 -6.06 -15.33 9.62
C ALA A 94 -7.31 -14.72 8.99
N LEU A 95 -7.55 -15.10 7.74
CA LEU A 95 -8.80 -14.90 7.02
C LEU A 95 -9.92 -15.08 8.02
N ALA A 96 -10.79 -14.07 8.17
CA ALA A 96 -11.99 -14.17 8.96
C ALA A 96 -12.67 -15.50 8.62
N ASP A 97 -12.61 -16.43 9.57
CA ASP A 97 -13.24 -17.73 9.44
C ASP A 97 -14.73 -17.49 9.29
N GLU A 98 -15.30 -18.07 8.23
CA GLU A 98 -16.73 -18.12 8.01
C GLU A 98 -17.37 -18.83 9.22
N THR A 99 -17.83 -18.13 10.24
CA THR A 99 -18.90 -18.63 11.10
C THR A 99 -19.62 -17.50 11.83
N THR A 100 -20.93 -17.41 11.61
CA THR A 100 -22.04 -16.90 12.45
C THR A 100 -22.99 -16.12 11.52
N SER A 101 -24.23 -16.52 11.23
CA SER A 101 -25.13 -17.59 11.68
C SER A 101 -26.20 -17.77 10.61
#